data_AF-A0A914EXU2-F1
#
_entry.id   AF-A0A914EXU2-F1
#
_cell.length_a   1.000
_cell.length_b   1.000
_cell.length_c   1.000
_cell.angle_alpha   90.00
_cell.angle_beta   90.00
_cell.angle_gamma   90.00
#
_symmetry.space_group_name_H-M   'P 1'
#
loop_
_entity.id
_entity.type
_entity.pdbx_description
1 polymer ?
#
loop_
_entity_poly.entity_id
_entity_poly.type
_entity_poly.pdbx_seq_one_letter_code
_entity_poly.pdbx_strand_id
1 'polypeptide(L)'
;MRVPEGAPVTGWLWLQTKIPSLRKISRPSLGTIAVITTVSLTVLAVYAVGIQPKLYNEYYRQSQAEKRSTIKATREELAQGLPVWKDPFDRK
;
A
#
# COMPACT_ATOMS: atom_id res chain seq x y z
N MET A 1 -15.20 -35.97 -1.75
CA MET A 1 -16.66 -35.91 -1.57
C MET A 1 -17.22 -34.71 -2.33
N ARG A 2 -18.27 -34.89 -3.14
CA ARG A 2 -19.03 -33.77 -3.69
C ARG A 2 -19.93 -33.25 -2.58
N VAL A 3 -19.93 -31.94 -2.32
CA VAL A 3 -20.80 -31.34 -1.31
C VAL A 3 -22.23 -31.39 -1.87
N PRO A 4 -23.23 -31.88 -1.12
CA PRO A 4 -24.61 -31.90 -1.57
C PRO A 4 -25.16 -30.47 -1.74
N GLU A 5 -25.97 -30.26 -2.78
CA GLU A 5 -26.62 -28.97 -3.03
C GLU A 5 -27.57 -28.63 -1.86
N GLY A 6 -27.33 -27.50 -1.20
CA GLY A 6 -28.13 -27.01 -0.06
C GLY A 6 -27.47 -27.11 1.33
N ALA A 7 -26.31 -27.74 1.46
CA ALA A 7 -25.57 -27.75 2.73
C ALA A 7 -24.83 -26.42 2.98
N PRO A 8 -24.80 -25.89 4.22
CA PRO A 8 -24.02 -24.71 4.55
C PRO A 8 -22.52 -25.01 4.38
N VAL A 9 -21.94 -24.52 3.28
CA VAL A 9 -20.51 -24.62 3.04
C VAL A 9 -19.77 -23.60 3.88
N THR A 10 -18.79 -24.05 4.66
CA THR A 10 -17.81 -23.13 5.27
C THR A 10 -17.07 -22.39 4.17
N GLY A 11 -16.71 -21.11 4.37
CA GLY A 11 -16.03 -20.31 3.34
C GLY A 11 -14.76 -20.96 2.76
N TRP A 12 -14.04 -21.77 3.54
CA TRP A 12 -12.89 -22.55 3.07
C TRP A 12 -13.27 -23.65 2.05
N LEU A 13 -14.37 -24.36 2.29
CA LEU A 13 -14.89 -25.39 1.38
C LEU A 13 -15.40 -24.76 0.07
N TRP A 14 -16.00 -23.57 0.15
CA TRP A 14 -16.38 -22.80 -1.05
C TRP A 14 -15.15 -22.37 -1.88
N LEU A 15 -14.06 -21.98 -1.22
CA LEU A 15 -12.83 -21.62 -1.94
C LEU A 15 -12.20 -22.84 -2.63
N GLN A 16 -12.22 -24.01 -1.98
CA GLN A 16 -11.75 -25.28 -2.54
C GLN A 16 -12.64 -25.85 -3.67
N THR A 17 -13.91 -25.46 -3.75
CA THR A 17 -14.78 -25.82 -4.88
C THR A 17 -14.53 -24.92 -6.09
N LYS A 18 -14.27 -23.62 -5.90
CA LYS A 18 -13.91 -22.70 -6.99
C LYS A 18 -12.50 -22.90 -7.54
N ILE A 19 -11.54 -23.19 -6.68
CA ILE A 19 -10.13 -23.31 -7.06
C ILE A 19 -9.64 -24.74 -6.74
N PRO A 20 -9.70 -25.67 -7.70
CA PRO A 20 -9.42 -27.09 -7.46
C PRO A 20 -7.97 -27.36 -7.04
N SER A 21 -7.02 -26.44 -7.33
CA SER A 21 -5.63 -26.53 -6.87
C SER A 21 -5.48 -26.35 -5.35
N LEU A 22 -6.40 -25.64 -4.69
CA LEU A 22 -6.38 -25.43 -3.23
C LEU A 22 -6.87 -26.66 -2.45
N ARG A 23 -7.41 -27.69 -3.11
CA ARG A 23 -7.84 -28.94 -2.46
C ARG A 23 -6.68 -29.74 -1.86
N LYS A 24 -5.46 -29.57 -2.41
CA LYS A 24 -4.25 -30.24 -1.92
C LYS A 24 -3.64 -29.56 -0.69
N ILE A 25 -4.12 -28.37 -0.34
CA ILE A 25 -3.54 -27.54 0.72
C ILE A 25 -4.41 -27.68 1.97
N SER A 26 -3.80 -28.05 3.10
CA SER A 26 -4.45 -28.04 4.41
C SER A 26 -4.87 -26.62 4.78
N ARG A 27 -5.98 -26.47 5.53
CA ARG A 27 -6.48 -25.16 5.97
C ARG A 27 -5.33 -24.36 6.61
N PRO A 28 -4.97 -23.18 6.09
CA PRO A 28 -3.85 -22.41 6.60
C PRO A 28 -4.15 -21.98 8.04
N SER A 29 -3.11 -22.01 8.88
CA SER A 29 -3.21 -21.53 10.26
C SER A 29 -3.47 -20.01 10.28
N LEU A 30 -4.06 -19.51 11.36
CA LEU A 30 -4.23 -18.07 11.58
C LEU A 30 -2.90 -17.31 11.49
N GLY A 31 -1.81 -17.91 12.00
CA GLY A 31 -0.46 -17.33 11.90
C GLY A 31 0.04 -17.20 10.46
N THR A 32 -0.19 -18.23 9.63
CA THR A 32 0.17 -18.18 8.20
C THR A 32 -0.60 -17.08 7.47
N ILE A 33 -1.90 -16.91 7.77
CA ILE A 33 -2.72 -15.86 7.17
C ILE A 33 -2.21 -14.47 7.59
N ALA A 34 -1.88 -14.29 8.87
CA ALA A 34 -1.34 -13.05 9.38
C ALA A 34 -0.04 -12.66 8.66
N VAL A 35 0.93 -13.60 8.56
CA VAL A 35 2.22 -13.35 7.89
C VAL A 35 2.02 -12.98 6.42
N ILE A 36 1.21 -13.74 5.67
CA ILE A 36 0.95 -13.44 4.25
C ILE A 36 0.33 -12.07 4.09
N THR A 37 -0.60 -11.70 4.97
CA THR A 37 -1.27 -10.39 4.95
C THR A 37 -0.27 -9.27 5.21
N THR A 38 0.56 -9.40 6.25
CA THR A 38 1.57 -8.39 6.59
C THR A 38 2.57 -8.21 5.45
N VAL A 39 3.11 -9.31 4.91
CA VAL A 39 4.07 -9.26 3.80
C VAL A 39 3.45 -8.59 2.57
N SER A 40 2.21 -8.94 2.23
CA SER A 40 1.51 -8.36 1.09
C SER A 40 1.30 -6.84 1.26
N LEU A 41 0.90 -6.40 2.46
CA LEU A 41 0.75 -4.99 2.79
C LEU A 41 2.08 -4.25 2.71
N THR A 42 3.16 -4.83 3.23
CA THR A 42 4.50 -4.24 3.15
C THR A 42 4.96 -4.07 1.71
N VAL A 43 4.76 -5.09 0.87
CA VAL A 43 5.11 -5.02 -0.56
C VAL A 43 4.32 -3.92 -1.26
N LEU A 44 3.01 -3.82 -1.01
CA LEU A 44 2.17 -2.76 -1.57
C LEU A 44 2.62 -1.37 -1.13
N ALA A 45 2.99 -1.20 0.14
CA ALA A 45 3.51 0.06 0.65
C ALA A 45 4.83 0.46 -0.05
N VAL A 46 5.76 -0.47 -0.20
CA VAL A 46 7.03 -0.24 -0.91
C VAL A 46 6.78 0.10 -2.38
N TYR A 47 5.85 -0.60 -3.04
CA TYR A 47 5.48 -0.32 -4.42
C TYR A 47 4.88 1.09 -4.58
N ALA A 48 3.93 1.45 -3.72
CA ALA A 48 3.26 2.74 -3.76
C ALA A 48 4.23 3.93 -3.57
N VAL A 49 5.24 3.78 -2.72
CA VAL A 49 6.20 4.85 -2.43
C VAL A 49 7.40 4.85 -3.41
N GLY A 50 7.92 3.68 -3.76
CA GLY A 50 9.18 3.57 -4.51
C GLY A 50 9.01 3.48 -6.01
N ILE A 51 7.97 2.79 -6.48
CA ILE A 51 7.80 2.45 -7.91
C ILE A 51 6.76 3.37 -8.55
N GLN A 52 5.63 3.56 -7.89
CA GLN A 52 4.51 4.30 -8.49
C GLN A 52 4.86 5.77 -8.84
N PRO A 53 5.65 6.53 -8.05
CA PRO A 53 6.06 7.88 -8.45
C PRO A 53 6.98 7.91 -9.67
N LYS A 54 7.75 6.86 -9.90
CA LYS A 54 8.64 6.75 -11.07
C LYS A 54 7.87 6.46 -12.35
N LEU A 55 6.81 5.64 -12.26
CA LEU A 55 5.95 5.34 -13.40
C LEU A 55 5.04 6.51 -13.79
N TYR A 56 4.58 7.28 -12.82
CA TYR A 56 3.61 8.37 -13.03
C TYR A 56 4.18 9.75 -12.68
N ASN A 57 5.43 10.01 -13.09
CA ASN A 57 6.17 11.22 -12.73
C ASN A 57 5.40 12.52 -13.06
N GLU A 58 4.78 12.59 -14.24
CA GLU A 58 4.01 13.76 -14.69
C GLU A 58 2.85 14.10 -13.73
N TYR A 59 2.07 13.09 -13.35
CA TYR A 59 0.95 13.21 -12.42
C TYR A 59 1.42 13.71 -11.05
N TYR A 60 2.50 13.11 -10.53
CA TYR A 60 3.05 13.50 -9.24
C TYR A 60 3.61 14.91 -9.25
N ARG A 61 4.26 15.33 -10.34
CA ARG A 61 4.79 16.68 -10.49
C ARG A 61 3.68 17.73 -10.51
N GLN A 62 2.60 17.47 -11.26
CA GLN A 62 1.45 18.37 -11.32
C GLN A 62 0.72 18.45 -9.97
N SER A 63 0.45 17.30 -9.33
CA SER A 63 -0.21 17.27 -8.03
C SER A 63 0.63 17.97 -6.94
N GLN A 64 1.95 17.85 -6.98
CA GLN A 64 2.82 18.59 -6.05
C GLN A 64 2.78 20.10 -6.29
N ALA A 65 2.78 20.54 -7.55
CA ALA A 65 2.66 21.95 -7.89
C ALA A 65 1.32 22.54 -7.42
N GLU A 66 0.23 21.82 -7.65
CA GLU A 66 -1.12 22.19 -7.20
C GLU A 66 -1.22 22.23 -5.67
N LYS A 67 -0.74 21.20 -4.97
CA LYS A 67 -0.71 21.17 -3.51
C LYS A 67 0.13 22.29 -2.93
N ARG A 68 1.30 22.59 -3.52
CA ARG A 68 2.14 23.73 -3.13
C ARG A 68 1.47 25.07 -3.40
N SER A 69 0.70 25.21 -4.47
CA SER A 69 -0.08 26.43 -4.74
C SER A 69 -1.21 26.66 -3.73
N THR A 70 -1.75 25.57 -3.18
CA THR A 70 -2.79 25.61 -2.13
C THR A 70 -2.21 25.94 -0.75
N ILE A 71 -0.94 25.61 -0.50
CA ILE A 71 -0.23 26.02 0.71
C ILE A 71 0.02 27.53 0.63
N LYS A 72 -0.91 28.31 1.19
CA LYS A 72 -0.82 29.78 1.33
C LYS A 72 0.22 30.22 2.39
N ALA A 73 1.22 29.40 2.66
CA ALA A 73 2.28 29.75 3.60
C ALA A 73 3.37 30.53 2.85
N THR A 74 3.84 31.65 3.40
CA THR A 74 4.95 32.36 2.77
C THR A 74 6.24 31.54 2.90
N ARG A 75 7.22 31.79 2.04
CA ARG A 75 8.51 31.10 2.12
C ARG A 75 9.17 31.28 3.49
N GLU A 76 8.96 32.43 4.14
CA GLU A 76 9.45 32.67 5.51
C GLU A 76 8.74 31.78 6.54
N GLU A 77 7.43 31.56 6.38
CA GLU A 77 6.62 30.76 7.30
C GLU A 77 6.96 29.27 7.23
N LEU A 78 7.32 28.78 6.04
CA LEU A 78 7.81 27.41 5.84
C LEU A 78 9.26 27.21 6.31
N ALA A 79 10.03 28.29 6.46
CA ALA A 79 11.44 28.21 6.83
C ALA A 79 11.68 28.00 8.33
N GLN A 80 10.63 27.92 9.16
CA GLN A 80 10.72 27.65 10.61
C GLN A 80 11.77 28.54 11.33
N GLY A 81 11.90 29.81 10.93
CA GLY A 81 12.86 30.75 11.49
C GLY A 81 14.27 30.74 10.85
N LEU A 82 14.50 29.92 9.83
CA LEU A 82 15.72 29.97 9.00
C LEU A 82 15.58 31.00 7.87
N PRO A 83 16.70 31.62 7.41
CA PRO A 83 16.69 32.42 6.20
C PRO A 83 16.28 31.57 5.01
N VAL A 84 15.36 32.06 4.18
CA VAL A 84 14.76 31.34 3.03
C VAL A 84 15.80 30.81 2.01
N TRP A 85 16.98 31.43 1.96
CA TRP A 85 18.09 31.06 1.08
C TRP A 85 19.12 30.11 1.73
N LYS A 86 18.97 29.78 3.01
CA LYS A 86 19.87 28.86 3.72
C LYS A 86 19.34 27.43 3.57
N ASP A 87 20.15 26.54 3.03
CA ASP A 87 19.78 25.12 2.89
C ASP A 87 19.64 24.50 4.29
N PRO A 88 18.46 23.95 4.66
CA PRO A 88 18.24 23.35 5.97
C PRO A 88 19.05 22.06 6.20
N PHE A 89 19.68 21.51 5.16
CA PHE A 89 20.54 20.33 5.24
C PHE A 89 22.03 20.64 5.11
N ASP A 90 22.42 21.90 4.93
CA ASP A 90 23.82 22.33 4.96
C ASP A 90 24.32 22.31 6.41
N ARG A 91 24.73 21.12 6.84
CA ARG A 91 25.41 20.88 8.11
C ARG A 91 26.88 21.26 7.95
N LYS A 92 27.19 22.53 8.18
CA LYS A 92 28.54 22.94 8.61
C LYS A 92 28.66 22.80 10.12
#